data_AF-W4P9L4-F1
#
_entry.id   AF-W4P9L4-F1
#
_cell.length_a   1.000
_cell.length_b   1.000
_cell.length_c   1.000
_cell.angle_alpha   90.00
_cell.angle_beta   90.00
_cell.angle_gamma   90.00
#
_symmetry.space_group_name_H-M   'P 1'
#
loop_
_entity.id
_entity.type
_entity.pdbx_description
1 polymer ?
#
loop_
_entity_poly.entity_id
_entity_poly.type
_entity_poly.pdbx_seq_one_letter_code
_entity_poly.pdbx_strand_id
1 'polypeptide(L)' 'MRVLILTLLKDFPGCRVCGHRDLSPDLDGNGEIEPEEWIKACPCFDAATRWNER' A
#
# COMPACT_ATOMS: atom_id res chain seq x y z
N MET A 1 -3.96 -11.62 10.11
CA MET A 1 -2.85 -11.60 9.13
C MET A 1 -1.59 -10.86 9.63
N ARG A 2 -1.41 -10.61 10.95
CA ARG A 2 -0.25 -9.88 11.50
C ARG A 2 1.05 -10.69 11.47
N VAL A 3 0.98 -11.99 11.74
CA VAL A 3 2.15 -12.88 11.78
C VAL A 3 2.89 -12.92 10.44
N LEU A 4 2.17 -13.04 9.33
CA LEU A 4 2.77 -13.04 7.99
C LEU A 4 3.56 -11.76 7.72
N ILE A 5 3.00 -10.60 8.03
CA ILE A 5 3.66 -9.30 7.82
C ILE A 5 4.94 -9.22 8.66
N LEU A 6 4.89 -9.63 9.94
CA LEU A 6 6.07 -9.64 10.80
C LEU A 6 7.16 -10.59 10.29
N THR A 7 6.80 -11.77 9.79
CA THR A 7 7.75 -12.72 9.19
C THR A 7 8.44 -12.10 7.99
N LEU A 8 7.69 -11.50 7.06
CA LEU A 8 8.26 -10.86 5.88
C LEU A 8 9.18 -9.68 6.23
N LEU A 9 8.83 -8.85 7.21
CA LEU A 9 9.71 -7.77 7.67
C LEU A 9 11.03 -8.29 8.26
N LYS A 10 11.01 -9.47 8.90
CA LYS A 10 12.22 -10.10 9.44
C LYS A 10 13.08 -10.71 8.33
N ASP A 11 12.45 -11.38 7.38
CA ASP A 11 13.13 -12.10 6.29
C ASP A 11 13.68 -11.15 5.23
N PHE A 12 13.09 -9.95 5.09
CA PHE A 12 13.50 -8.92 4.12
C PHE A 12 13.86 -7.59 4.84
N PRO A 13 15.07 -7.46 5.42
CA PRO A 13 15.48 -6.24 6.10
C PRO A 13 15.43 -5.01 5.20
N GLY A 14 14.85 -3.92 5.70
CA GLY A 14 14.71 -2.66 4.97
C GLY A 14 13.48 -2.55 4.07
N CYS A 15 12.67 -3.61 3.93
CA CYS A 15 11.36 -3.47 3.30
C CYS A 15 10.36 -2.75 4.23
N ARG A 16 9.27 -2.24 3.66
CA ARG A 16 8.24 -1.49 4.38
C ARG A 16 6.85 -2.04 4.09
N VAL A 17 5.94 -1.87 5.05
CA VAL A 17 4.51 -2.08 4.80
C VAL A 17 3.98 -0.89 4.01
N CYS A 18 3.30 -1.17 2.89
CA CYS A 18 2.72 -0.16 2.01
C CYS A 18 1.43 -0.69 1.36
N GLY A 19 0.59 0.22 0.88
CA GLY A 19 -0.59 -0.11 0.10
C GLY A 19 -0.23 -0.28 -1.38
N HIS A 20 -1.08 -0.99 -2.14
CA HIS A 20 -0.89 -1.12 -3.59
C HIS A 20 -0.90 0.26 -4.28
N ARG A 21 -1.79 1.16 -3.86
CA ARG A 21 -1.81 2.57 -4.28
C ARG A 21 -0.45 3.27 -4.20
N ASP A 22 0.32 3.02 -3.14
CA ASP A 22 1.62 3.67 -2.93
C ASP A 22 2.66 3.26 -3.99
N LEU A 23 2.38 2.20 -4.75
CA LEU A 23 3.21 1.66 -5.82
C LEU A 23 2.62 1.90 -7.21
N SER A 24 1.45 2.55 -7.30
CA SER A 24 0.76 2.86 -8.55
C SER A 24 0.48 4.37 -8.58
N PRO A 25 1.48 5.19 -8.95
CA PRO A 25 1.36 6.64 -8.90
C PRO A 25 0.34 7.17 -9.92
N ASP A 26 -0.14 8.38 -9.66
CA ASP A 26 -0.88 9.16 -10.63
C ASP A 26 0.04 9.57 -11.80
N LEU A 27 -0.28 9.11 -13.02
CA LEU A 27 0.59 9.26 -14.18
C LEU A 27 0.24 10.51 -15.01
N ASP A 28 -1.04 10.88 -15.05
CA ASP A 28 -1.50 12.07 -15.76
C ASP A 28 -1.65 13.29 -14.83
N GLY A 29 -1.64 13.06 -13.51
CA GLY A 29 -1.59 14.09 -12.49
C GLY A 29 -2.92 14.79 -12.26
N ASN A 30 -4.04 14.20 -12.70
CA ASN A 30 -5.35 14.80 -12.58
C ASN A 30 -5.98 14.60 -11.18
N GLY A 31 -5.43 13.69 -10.37
CA GLY A 31 -5.89 13.39 -9.01
C GLY A 31 -7.18 12.56 -8.91
N GLU A 32 -7.72 12.08 -10.03
CA GLU A 32 -8.90 11.22 -10.11
C GLU A 32 -8.51 9.76 -10.34
N ILE A 33 -9.28 8.81 -9.78
CA ILE A 33 -9.09 7.38 -10.07
C ILE A 33 -10.10 7.01 -11.15
N GLU A 34 -9.63 6.90 -12.39
CA GLU A 34 -10.44 6.50 -13.52
C GLU A 34 -10.70 4.97 -13.55
N PRO A 35 -11.68 4.47 -14.34
CA PRO A 35 -11.96 3.04 -14.47
C PRO A 35 -10.74 2.17 -14.80
N GLU A 36 -9.88 2.65 -15.69
CA GLU A 36 -8.60 2.04 -16.05
C GLU A 36 -7.58 2.03 -14.91
N GLU A 37 -7.81 2.81 -13.85
CA GLU A 37 -6.90 3.01 -12.72
C GLU A 37 -7.43 2.47 -11.39
N TRP A 38 -8.53 1.70 -11.39
CA TRP A 38 -9.17 1.19 -10.17
C TRP A 38 -8.22 0.44 -9.22
N ILE A 39 -7.11 -0.10 -9.71
CA ILE A 39 -6.07 -0.71 -8.86
C ILE A 39 -5.49 0.28 -7.83
N LYS A 40 -5.47 1.58 -8.14
CA LYS A 40 -5.04 2.67 -7.24
C LYS A 40 -5.98 2.85 -6.05
N ALA A 41 -7.22 2.35 -6.13
CA ALA A 41 -8.12 2.36 -4.98
C ALA A 41 -7.65 1.37 -3.90
N CYS A 42 -7.00 0.26 -4.29
CA CYS A 42 -6.53 -0.78 -3.39
C CYS A 42 -5.40 -0.28 -2.46
N PRO A 43 -5.44 -0.55 -1.14
CA PRO A 43 -6.33 -1.47 -0.44
C PRO A 43 -7.58 -0.79 0.19
N CYS A 44 -8.00 0.36 -0.31
CA CYS A 44 -9.12 1.19 0.19
C CYS A 44 -8.91 1.79 1.59
N PHE A 45 -7.71 1.67 2.15
CA PHE A 45 -7.26 2.34 3.36
C PHE A 45 -5.77 2.68 3.23
N ASP A 46 -5.22 3.42 4.18
CA ASP A 46 -3.78 3.64 4.32
C ASP A 46 -3.16 2.48 5.10
N ALA A 47 -2.42 1.62 4.39
CA ALA A 47 -1.81 0.43 4.99
C ALA A 47 -0.62 0.77 5.91
N ALA A 48 0.15 1.81 5.60
CA ALA A 48 1.28 2.22 6.42
C ALA A 48 0.80 2.82 7.75
N THR A 49 -0.20 3.69 7.67
CA THR A 49 -0.85 4.29 8.84
C THR A 49 -1.51 3.20 9.69
N ARG A 50 -2.33 2.33 9.10
CA ARG A 50 -2.97 1.20 9.82
C ARG A 50 -1.97 0.23 10.46
N TRP A 51 -0.77 0.09 9.90
CA TRP A 51 0.27 -0.76 10.48
C TRP A 51 0.93 -0.10 11.70
N ASN A 52 1.08 1.23 11.67
CA ASN A 52 1.74 2.01 12.71
C ASN A 52 0.80 2.42 13.86
N GLU A 53 -0.51 2.48 13.61
CA GLU A 53 -1.56 2.58 14.62
C GLU A 53 -1.51 1.30 15.50
N ARG A 54 -1.01 1.43 16.72
CA ARG A 54 -0.95 0.35 17.71
C ARG A 54 -2.20 0.31 18.56
#